data_AF-A0AAD5Y9Y8-F1
#
_entry.id   AF-A0AAD5Y9Y8-F1
#
_cell.length_a   1.000
_cell.length_b   1.000
_cell.length_c   1.000
_cell.angle_alpha   90.00
_cell.angle_beta   90.00
_cell.angle_gamma   90.00
#
_symmetry.space_group_name_H-M   'P 1'
#
loop_
_entity.id
_entity.type
_entity.pdbx_description
1 polymer ?
#
loop_
_entity_poly.entity_id
_entity_poly.type
_entity_poly.pdbx_seq_one_letter_code
_entity_poly.pdbx_strand_id
1 'polypeptide(L)'
;MLMNGFSMLGGILFAFNTSQKFGTDPKTWRLFADVINDVGLTLTMSAPLFGKGFVFVACLGSICSAVCGVAAGATKTAITQHFSKYKSGGILADVYAKEGIQETIVTLIGLLLGSLLSNFVTQLHIQWIIFIILTIFHVYANFKAVTSLSLKTLNTQRLNIIIEHYTKTDIVLDPKQVSRREKVWSLFKTQIRLGVSLHETIKGEQDWFVSQCKPHPRYIQKDNVVLLHSSASSIDLIQSFYSALDGKNFKIFLDLLRKQEWMVDQVELEIDEGWRFEYPE
;
A
#
# COMPACT_ATOMS: atom_id res chain seq x y z
N MET A 1 -8.20 -12.52 27.97
CA MET A 1 -8.41 -13.59 26.96
C MET A 1 -9.37 -13.16 25.86
N LEU A 2 -10.62 -12.77 26.16
CA LEU A 2 -11.60 -12.33 25.14
C LEU A 2 -11.08 -11.19 24.24
N MET A 3 -10.57 -10.11 24.84
CA MET A 3 -9.99 -8.97 24.13
C MET A 3 -8.88 -9.38 23.16
N ASN A 4 -7.95 -10.23 23.62
CA ASN A 4 -6.85 -10.73 22.81
C ASN A 4 -7.37 -11.61 21.66
N GLY A 5 -8.37 -12.45 21.91
CA GLY A 5 -9.00 -13.29 20.89
C GLY A 5 -9.65 -12.47 19.77
N PHE A 6 -10.45 -11.46 20.11
CA PHE A 6 -11.07 -10.56 19.13
C PHE A 6 -10.04 -9.75 18.35
N SER A 7 -9.02 -9.23 19.03
CA SER A 7 -7.92 -8.50 18.40
C SER A 7 -7.18 -9.36 17.36
N MET A 8 -6.81 -10.59 17.72
CA MET A 8 -6.14 -11.54 16.82
C MET A 8 -7.04 -11.92 15.63
N LEU A 9 -8.31 -12.26 15.87
CA LEU A 9 -9.25 -12.59 14.80
C LEU A 9 -9.46 -11.42 13.85
N GLY A 10 -9.62 -10.20 14.38
CA GLY A 10 -9.76 -8.99 13.58
C GLY A 10 -8.54 -8.72 12.71
N GLY A 11 -7.33 -8.87 13.27
CA GLY A 11 -6.08 -8.75 12.52
C GLY A 11 -5.95 -9.80 11.40
N ILE A 12 -6.30 -11.06 11.68
CA ILE A 12 -6.27 -12.16 10.70
C ILE A 12 -7.26 -11.89 9.56
N LEU A 13 -8.52 -11.57 9.87
CA LEU A 13 -9.54 -11.30 8.86
C LEU A 13 -9.14 -10.10 7.99
N PHE A 14 -8.61 -9.05 8.61
CA PHE A 14 -8.13 -7.88 7.88
C PHE A 14 -6.95 -8.23 6.96
N ALA A 15 -5.96 -8.97 7.46
CA ALA A 15 -4.82 -9.42 6.67
C ALA A 15 -5.24 -10.31 5.50
N PHE A 16 -6.16 -11.25 5.74
CA PHE A 16 -6.68 -12.15 4.71
C PHE A 16 -7.33 -11.38 3.57
N ASN A 17 -8.15 -10.37 3.89
CA ASN A 17 -8.87 -9.59 2.88
C ASN A 17 -8.03 -8.51 2.18
N THR A 18 -6.91 -8.08 2.78
CA THR A 18 -6.26 -6.81 2.41
C THR A 18 -4.77 -6.92 2.11
N SER A 19 -4.13 -8.04 2.47
CA SER A 19 -2.66 -8.23 2.38
C SER A 19 -2.09 -7.91 0.99
N GLN A 20 -2.79 -8.27 -0.07
CA GLN A 20 -2.35 -8.02 -1.46
C GLN A 20 -2.25 -6.52 -1.80
N LYS A 21 -2.98 -5.65 -1.08
CA LYS A 21 -3.05 -4.21 -1.38
C LYS A 21 -1.97 -3.39 -0.68
N PHE A 22 -1.30 -3.94 0.33
CA PHE A 22 -0.30 -3.21 1.11
C PHE A 22 0.93 -2.82 0.28
N GLY A 23 1.33 -3.68 -0.67
CA GLY A 23 2.45 -3.43 -1.58
C GLY A 23 2.15 -2.40 -2.67
N THR A 24 0.91 -2.37 -3.15
CA THR A 24 0.42 -1.44 -4.19
C THR A 24 0.54 0.02 -3.75
N ASP A 25 0.00 0.34 -2.56
CA ASP A 25 -0.11 1.71 -2.07
C ASP A 25 0.45 1.89 -0.65
N PRO A 26 1.77 1.72 -0.45
CA PRO A 26 2.37 1.70 0.88
C PRO A 26 2.22 3.04 1.62
N LYS A 27 2.16 4.17 0.90
CA LYS A 27 1.90 5.49 1.51
C LYS A 27 0.51 5.58 2.15
N THR A 28 -0.51 5.12 1.44
CA THR A 28 -1.90 5.13 1.88
C THR A 28 -2.09 4.20 3.06
N TRP A 29 -1.60 2.97 2.94
CA TRP A 29 -1.72 1.97 4.00
C TRP A 29 -0.92 2.32 5.25
N ARG A 30 0.24 2.98 5.10
CA ARG A 30 1.03 3.46 6.24
C ARG A 30 0.25 4.53 7.02
N LEU A 31 -0.34 5.51 6.32
CA LEU A 31 -1.14 6.54 6.95
C LEU A 31 -2.46 6.00 7.52
N PHE A 32 -3.09 5.03 6.84
CA PHE A 32 -4.25 4.31 7.36
C PHE A 32 -3.92 3.61 8.68
N ALA A 33 -2.77 2.94 8.77
CA ALA A 33 -2.33 2.27 9.99
C ALA A 33 -2.20 3.26 11.17
N ASP A 34 -1.62 4.43 10.94
CA ASP A 34 -1.52 5.47 11.97
C ASP A 34 -2.91 5.98 12.42
N VAL A 35 -3.80 6.27 11.46
CA VAL A 35 -5.15 6.78 11.75
C VAL A 35 -6.00 5.74 12.47
N ILE A 36 -6.00 4.46 12.03
CA ILE A 36 -6.78 3.42 12.69
C ILE A 36 -6.24 3.13 14.09
N ASN A 37 -4.92 3.28 14.32
CA ASN A 37 -4.35 3.20 15.66
C ASN A 37 -4.86 4.32 16.57
N ASP A 38 -4.90 5.55 16.08
CA ASP A 38 -5.42 6.71 16.83
C ASP A 38 -6.91 6.54 17.16
N VAL A 39 -7.70 5.96 16.24
CA VAL A 39 -9.09 5.54 16.53
C VAL A 39 -9.11 4.48 17.64
N GLY A 40 -8.21 3.49 17.59
CA GLY A 40 -8.10 2.45 18.63
C GLY A 40 -7.75 3.00 20.00
N LEU A 41 -6.82 3.95 20.07
CA LEU A 41 -6.45 4.67 21.29
C LEU A 41 -7.63 5.51 21.82
N THR A 42 -8.35 6.19 20.94
CA THR A 42 -9.55 6.97 21.30
C THR A 42 -10.65 6.09 21.90
N LEU A 43 -10.91 4.93 21.31
CA LEU A 43 -11.86 3.94 21.84
C LEU A 43 -11.40 3.42 23.20
N THR A 44 -10.11 3.13 23.35
CA THR A 44 -9.55 2.65 24.62
C THR A 44 -9.66 3.70 25.73
N MET A 45 -9.35 4.97 25.45
CA MET A 45 -9.48 6.07 26.41
C MET A 45 -10.93 6.38 26.77
N SER A 46 -11.86 6.22 25.83
CA SER A 46 -13.29 6.46 26.07
C SER A 46 -14.04 5.27 26.67
N ALA A 47 -13.48 4.05 26.62
CA ALA A 47 -14.12 2.83 27.11
C ALA A 47 -14.72 2.94 28.53
N PRO A 48 -14.05 3.57 29.53
CA PRO A 48 -14.61 3.72 30.88
C PRO A 48 -15.95 4.47 30.92
N LEU A 49 -16.21 5.35 29.95
CA LEU A 49 -17.45 6.15 29.86
C LEU A 49 -18.69 5.30 29.54
N PHE A 50 -18.49 4.08 29.01
CA PHE A 50 -19.59 3.23 28.53
C PHE A 50 -20.12 2.24 29.57
N GLY A 51 -19.58 2.22 30.80
CA GLY A 51 -20.07 1.37 31.90
C GLY A 51 -20.17 -0.10 31.50
N LYS A 52 -21.40 -0.61 31.33
CA LYS A 52 -21.68 -2.00 30.89
C LYS A 52 -21.11 -2.32 29.48
N GLY A 53 -20.94 -1.32 28.62
CA GLY A 53 -20.34 -1.43 27.29
C GLY A 53 -18.81 -1.40 27.27
N PHE A 54 -18.14 -1.23 28.41
CA PHE A 54 -16.68 -1.10 28.51
C PHE A 54 -15.94 -2.18 27.72
N VAL A 55 -16.29 -3.45 27.93
CA VAL A 55 -15.60 -4.59 27.31
C VAL A 55 -15.72 -4.53 25.79
N PHE A 56 -16.90 -4.17 25.28
CA PHE A 56 -17.13 -4.07 23.84
C PHE A 56 -16.26 -2.98 23.21
N VAL A 57 -16.25 -1.78 23.79
CA VAL A 57 -15.47 -0.65 23.28
C VAL A 57 -13.97 -0.92 23.38
N ALA A 58 -13.51 -1.51 24.48
CA ALA A 58 -12.11 -1.91 24.65
C ALA A 58 -11.68 -3.00 23.63
N CYS A 59 -12.57 -3.95 23.31
CA CYS A 59 -12.32 -4.94 22.26
C CYS A 59 -12.22 -4.28 20.88
N LEU A 60 -13.09 -3.32 20.54
CA LEU A 60 -12.98 -2.57 19.29
C LEU A 60 -11.66 -1.81 19.20
N GLY A 61 -11.25 -1.13 20.27
CA GLY A 61 -9.95 -0.46 20.33
C GLY A 61 -8.78 -1.42 20.08
N SER A 62 -8.84 -2.61 20.67
CA SER A 62 -7.81 -3.65 20.49
C SER A 62 -7.80 -4.25 19.07
N ILE A 63 -8.95 -4.33 18.40
CA ILE A 63 -9.03 -4.74 16.99
C ILE A 63 -8.35 -3.67 16.12
N CYS A 64 -8.64 -2.39 16.35
CA CYS A 64 -8.00 -1.28 15.63
C CYS A 64 -6.47 -1.32 15.75
N SER A 65 -5.93 -1.60 16.95
CA SER A 65 -4.49 -1.77 17.15
C SER A 65 -3.91 -2.99 16.41
N ALA A 66 -4.64 -4.11 16.34
CA ALA A 66 -4.18 -5.26 15.55
C ALA A 66 -4.19 -4.97 14.04
N VAL A 67 -5.22 -4.29 13.54
CA VAL A 67 -5.31 -3.83 12.15
C VAL A 67 -4.16 -2.88 11.82
N CYS A 68 -3.86 -1.93 12.71
CA CYS A 68 -2.66 -1.09 12.60
C CYS A 68 -1.40 -1.95 12.51
N GLY A 69 -1.17 -2.88 13.44
CA GLY A 69 0.04 -3.71 13.47
C GLY A 69 0.28 -4.46 12.15
N VAL A 70 -0.77 -5.02 11.55
CA VAL A 70 -0.70 -5.69 10.24
C VAL A 70 -0.31 -4.71 9.12
N ALA A 71 -1.03 -3.60 8.99
CA ALA A 71 -0.79 -2.64 7.91
C ALA A 71 0.55 -1.91 8.07
N ALA A 72 0.89 -1.47 9.28
CA ALA A 72 2.16 -0.82 9.61
C ALA A 72 3.34 -1.78 9.36
N GLY A 73 3.23 -3.04 9.77
CA GLY A 73 4.27 -4.06 9.53
C GLY A 73 4.54 -4.27 8.04
N ALA A 74 3.49 -4.51 7.26
CA ALA A 74 3.62 -4.74 5.81
C ALA A 74 4.19 -3.52 5.07
N THR A 75 3.70 -2.32 5.38
CA THR A 75 4.16 -1.08 4.72
C THR A 75 5.56 -0.67 5.16
N LYS A 76 5.93 -0.90 6.43
CA LYS A 76 7.30 -0.72 6.91
C LYS A 76 8.25 -1.57 6.08
N THR A 77 7.95 -2.86 5.88
CA THR A 77 8.78 -3.74 5.06
C THR A 77 9.01 -3.18 3.64
N ALA A 78 7.95 -2.75 2.97
CA ALA A 78 8.06 -2.17 1.63
C ALA A 78 8.90 -0.87 1.60
N ILE A 79 8.75 0.00 2.60
CA ILE A 79 9.48 1.26 2.72
C ILE A 79 10.96 1.02 3.05
N THR A 80 11.27 0.11 3.98
CA THR A 80 12.65 -0.24 4.34
C THR A 80 13.39 -0.86 3.16
N GLN A 81 12.71 -1.69 2.37
CA GLN A 81 13.25 -2.23 1.11
C GLN A 81 13.57 -1.13 0.10
N HIS A 82 12.76 -0.06 0.04
CA HIS A 82 13.03 1.09 -0.82
C HIS A 82 14.31 1.83 -0.43
N PHE A 83 14.60 1.97 0.87
CA PHE A 83 15.81 2.64 1.35
C PHE A 83 17.07 1.75 1.29
N SER A 84 16.90 0.44 1.12
CA SER A 84 18.02 -0.49 1.06
C SER A 84 18.68 -0.46 -0.33
N LYS A 85 19.88 0.14 -0.41
CA LYS A 85 20.68 0.29 -1.65
C LYS A 85 21.01 -1.05 -2.34
N TYR A 86 21.14 -2.12 -1.57
CA TYR A 86 21.38 -3.48 -2.07
C TYR A 86 20.41 -4.44 -1.40
N LYS A 87 19.76 -5.29 -2.19
CA LYS A 87 18.83 -6.33 -1.71
C LYS A 87 19.54 -7.63 -1.30
N SER A 88 20.81 -7.53 -0.91
CA SER A 88 21.49 -8.66 -0.28
C SER A 88 20.90 -8.87 1.12
N GLY A 89 20.41 -10.07 1.42
CA GLY A 89 19.64 -10.36 2.63
C GLY A 89 20.28 -9.87 3.94
N GLY A 90 21.62 -9.89 4.03
CA GLY A 90 22.35 -9.39 5.20
C GLY A 90 22.25 -7.88 5.44
N ILE A 91 22.26 -7.05 4.38
CA ILE A 91 22.18 -5.59 4.52
C ILE A 91 20.77 -5.17 4.90
N LEU A 92 19.76 -5.79 4.28
CA LEU A 92 18.36 -5.51 4.60
C LEU A 92 18.03 -5.87 6.06
N ALA A 93 18.54 -7.01 6.55
CA ALA A 93 18.39 -7.41 7.95
C ALA A 93 19.04 -6.43 8.94
N ASP A 94 20.23 -5.90 8.63
CA ASP A 94 20.90 -4.87 9.44
C ASP A 94 20.08 -3.57 9.51
N VAL A 95 19.49 -3.14 8.39
CA VAL A 95 18.60 -1.97 8.37
C VAL A 95 17.36 -2.22 9.25
N TYR A 96 16.70 -3.38 9.13
CA TYR A 96 15.55 -3.72 9.98
C TYR A 96 15.91 -3.72 11.47
N ALA A 97 17.07 -4.28 11.83
CA ALA A 97 17.53 -4.31 13.21
C ALA A 97 17.73 -2.89 13.76
N LYS A 98 18.39 -2.01 12.99
CA LYS A 98 18.62 -0.61 13.38
C LYS A 98 17.34 0.19 13.50
N GLU A 99 16.41 0.04 12.56
CA GLU A 99 15.10 0.66 12.64
C GLU A 99 14.30 0.18 13.86
N GLY A 100 14.35 -1.12 14.18
CA GLY A 100 13.70 -1.68 15.36
C GLY A 100 14.28 -1.13 16.68
N ILE A 101 15.60 -0.95 16.76
CA ILE A 101 16.25 -0.30 17.90
C ILE A 101 15.78 1.15 18.04
N GLN A 102 15.77 1.90 16.93
CA GLN A 102 15.30 3.29 16.93
C GLN A 102 13.85 3.39 17.42
N GLU A 103 12.95 2.55 16.91
CA GLU A 103 11.55 2.49 17.33
C GLU A 103 11.42 2.16 18.83
N THR A 104 12.22 1.23 19.34
CA THR A 104 12.23 0.86 20.76
C THR A 104 12.69 2.02 21.64
N ILE A 105 13.78 2.70 21.28
CA ILE A 105 14.30 3.85 22.04
C ILE A 105 13.27 4.98 22.08
N VAL A 106 12.67 5.31 20.93
CA VAL A 106 11.64 6.35 20.84
C VAL A 106 10.43 5.97 21.70
N THR A 107 10.01 4.69 21.67
CA THR A 107 8.91 4.19 22.50
C THR A 107 9.22 4.30 23.99
N LEU A 108 10.44 3.95 24.42
CA LEU A 108 10.86 4.06 25.82
C LEU A 108 10.84 5.51 26.31
N ILE A 109 11.37 6.44 25.51
CA ILE A 109 11.34 7.87 25.83
C ILE A 109 9.90 8.38 25.88
N GLY A 110 9.07 7.99 24.91
CA GLY A 110 7.66 8.35 24.86
C GLY A 110 6.87 7.86 26.07
N LEU A 111 7.09 6.61 26.50
CA LEU A 111 6.49 6.05 27.71
C LEU A 111 6.95 6.77 28.98
N LEU A 112 8.23 7.11 29.09
CA LEU A 112 8.77 7.87 30.22
C LEU A 112 8.11 9.26 30.30
N LEU A 113 8.13 10.01 29.18
CA LEU A 113 7.54 11.35 29.12
C LEU A 113 6.03 11.32 29.33
N GLY A 114 5.33 10.37 28.72
CA GLY A 114 3.88 10.18 28.89
C GLY A 114 3.51 9.83 30.33
N SER A 115 4.29 8.97 30.98
CA SER A 115 4.11 8.63 32.40
C SER A 115 4.31 9.84 33.31
N LEU A 116 5.38 10.62 33.10
CA LEU A 116 5.60 11.86 33.84
C LEU A 116 4.45 12.85 33.62
N LEU A 117 4.03 13.07 32.37
CA LEU A 117 2.91 13.95 32.03
C LEU A 117 1.60 13.50 32.68
N SER A 118 1.32 12.19 32.70
CA SER A 118 0.12 11.62 33.33
C SER A 118 0.09 11.85 34.84
N ASN A 119 1.24 11.96 35.50
CA ASN A 119 1.30 12.27 36.94
C ASN A 119 0.95 13.75 37.23
N PHE A 120 1.25 14.66 36.30
CA PHE A 120 0.94 16.09 36.45
C PHE A 120 -0.48 16.44 36.00
N VAL A 121 -1.05 15.70 35.04
CA VAL A 121 -2.37 15.97 34.47
C VAL A 121 -3.40 14.98 35.00
N THR A 122 -4.08 15.35 36.08
CA THR A 122 -5.12 14.52 36.72
C THR A 122 -6.53 14.80 36.19
N GLN A 123 -6.73 15.95 35.54
CA GLN A 123 -8.04 16.39 35.06
C GLN A 123 -8.39 15.75 33.72
N LEU A 124 -9.47 14.99 33.67
CA LEU A 124 -9.90 14.23 32.49
C LEU A 124 -10.04 15.10 31.23
N HIS A 125 -10.62 16.30 31.35
CA HIS A 125 -10.77 17.21 30.20
C HIS A 125 -9.43 17.69 29.66
N ILE A 126 -8.43 17.94 30.51
CA ILE A 126 -7.08 18.33 30.09
C ILE A 126 -6.38 17.16 29.40
N GLN A 127 -6.54 15.93 29.92
CA GLN A 127 -6.01 14.73 29.27
C GLN A 127 -6.55 14.56 27.85
N TRP A 128 -7.86 14.77 27.65
CA TRP A 128 -8.48 14.74 26.31
C TRP A 128 -7.98 15.85 25.39
N ILE A 129 -7.81 17.08 25.88
CA ILE A 129 -7.26 18.19 25.10
C ILE A 129 -5.84 17.86 24.63
N ILE A 130 -4.97 17.40 25.54
CA ILE A 130 -3.61 16.99 25.22
C ILE A 130 -3.61 15.85 24.21
N PHE A 131 -4.43 14.82 24.44
CA PHE A 131 -4.55 13.68 23.54
C PHE A 131 -4.94 14.13 22.12
N ILE A 132 -5.99 14.95 21.98
CA ILE A 132 -6.44 15.44 20.67
C ILE A 132 -5.36 16.25 19.97
N ILE A 133 -4.65 17.15 20.68
CA ILE A 133 -3.56 17.94 20.11
C ILE A 133 -2.43 17.02 19.62
N LEU A 134 -2.03 16.05 20.44
CA LEU A 134 -0.98 15.08 20.08
C LEU A 134 -1.40 14.20 18.92
N THR A 135 -2.65 13.75 18.86
CA THR A 135 -3.20 12.97 17.73
C THR A 135 -3.21 13.78 16.43
N ILE A 136 -3.64 15.04 16.47
CA ILE A 136 -3.60 15.93 15.29
C ILE A 136 -2.15 16.09 14.80
N PHE A 137 -1.23 16.36 15.74
CA PHE A 137 0.19 16.48 15.41
C PHE A 137 0.76 15.17 14.85
N HIS A 138 0.43 14.03 15.45
CA HIS A 138 0.84 12.69 15.02
C HIS A 138 0.40 12.40 13.59
N VAL A 139 -0.90 12.56 13.27
CA VAL A 139 -1.43 12.32 11.93
C VAL A 139 -0.81 13.29 10.92
N TYR A 140 -0.64 14.56 11.27
CA TYR A 140 0.00 15.54 10.40
C TYR A 140 1.46 15.21 10.11
N ALA A 141 2.23 14.84 11.13
CA ALA A 141 3.63 14.43 10.98
C ALA A 141 3.76 13.19 10.09
N ASN A 142 2.93 12.18 10.31
CA ASN A 142 2.90 10.97 9.47
C ASN A 142 2.48 11.29 8.03
N PHE A 143 1.50 12.18 7.84
CA PHE A 143 1.12 12.66 6.50
C PHE A 143 2.30 13.36 5.80
N LYS A 144 3.04 14.22 6.50
CA LYS A 144 4.26 14.85 5.97
C LYS A 144 5.37 13.83 5.68
N ALA A 145 5.54 12.83 6.53
CA ALA A 145 6.51 11.76 6.32
C ALA A 145 6.20 10.98 5.03
N VAL A 146 4.98 10.46 4.86
CA VAL A 146 4.62 9.66 3.68
C VAL A 146 4.58 10.49 2.39
N THR A 147 4.22 11.77 2.46
CA THR A 147 4.26 12.67 1.28
C THR A 147 5.68 13.03 0.85
N SER A 148 6.65 12.99 1.77
CA SER A 148 8.07 13.22 1.45
C SER A 148 8.73 12.03 0.74
N LEU A 149 8.14 10.84 0.83
CA LEU A 149 8.68 9.63 0.19
C LEU A 149 8.57 9.72 -1.33
N SER A 150 9.68 9.45 -2.01
CA SER A 150 9.79 9.40 -3.46
C SER A 150 10.07 7.98 -3.92
N LEU A 151 9.03 7.13 -3.89
CA LEU A 151 9.15 5.71 -4.21
C LEU A 151 9.49 5.50 -5.70
N LYS A 152 10.41 4.58 -5.97
CA LYS A 152 10.85 4.21 -7.33
C LYS A 152 10.08 3.02 -7.91
N THR A 153 9.30 2.31 -7.09
CA THR A 153 8.41 1.23 -7.54
C THR A 153 7.21 1.84 -8.27
N LEU A 154 6.74 1.17 -9.32
CA LEU A 154 5.59 1.61 -10.08
C LEU A 154 4.32 0.97 -9.50
N ASN A 155 3.39 1.80 -9.03
CA ASN A 155 2.01 1.40 -8.79
C ASN A 155 1.11 1.96 -9.89
N THR A 156 -0.17 1.62 -9.83
CA THR A 156 -1.17 2.08 -10.80
C THR A 156 -1.21 3.61 -10.93
N GLN A 157 -1.24 4.34 -9.80
CA GLN A 157 -1.34 5.80 -9.83
C GLN A 157 -0.11 6.46 -10.42
N ARG A 158 1.10 6.06 -10.00
CA ARG A 158 2.37 6.59 -10.52
C ARG A 158 2.48 6.32 -12.01
N LEU A 159 2.16 5.10 -12.45
CA LEU A 159 2.21 4.73 -13.85
C LEU A 159 1.24 5.57 -14.69
N ASN A 160 0.00 5.77 -14.22
CA ASN A 160 -0.96 6.64 -14.90
C ASN A 160 -0.47 8.09 -15.02
N ILE A 161 0.06 8.67 -13.94
CA ILE A 161 0.63 10.04 -13.97
C ILE A 161 1.78 10.15 -14.98
N ILE A 162 2.65 9.14 -15.04
CA ILE A 162 3.79 9.12 -15.96
C ILE A 162 3.31 9.03 -17.41
N ILE A 163 2.40 8.10 -17.72
CA ILE A 163 1.90 7.87 -19.08
C ILE A 163 1.10 9.07 -19.57
N GLU A 164 0.20 9.62 -18.75
CA GLU A 164 -0.59 10.80 -19.11
C GLU A 164 0.32 12.00 -19.40
N HIS A 165 1.41 12.16 -18.65
CA HIS A 165 2.37 13.22 -18.93
C HIS A 165 3.16 12.93 -20.21
N TYR A 166 3.69 11.70 -20.35
CA TYR A 166 4.51 11.30 -21.49
C TYR A 166 3.75 11.41 -22.81
N THR A 167 2.51 10.96 -22.87
CA THR A 167 1.66 11.06 -24.08
C THR A 167 1.41 12.50 -24.53
N LYS A 168 1.50 13.48 -23.62
CA LYS A 168 1.29 14.91 -23.92
C LYS A 168 2.59 15.66 -24.22
N THR A 169 3.73 15.23 -23.67
CA THR A 169 4.98 16.02 -23.69
C THR A 169 6.19 15.26 -24.22
N ASP A 170 6.06 13.97 -24.50
CA ASP A 170 7.16 13.03 -24.81
C ASP A 170 8.25 12.98 -23.72
N ILE A 171 7.93 13.43 -22.49
CA ILE A 171 8.86 13.46 -21.35
C ILE A 171 8.36 12.52 -20.26
N VAL A 172 9.25 11.63 -19.78
CA VAL A 172 9.00 10.79 -18.61
C VAL A 172 9.42 11.55 -17.34
N LEU A 173 8.49 11.69 -16.41
CA LEU A 173 8.73 12.32 -15.10
C LEU A 173 9.63 11.44 -14.21
N ASP A 174 10.45 12.07 -13.39
CA ASP A 174 11.23 11.38 -12.36
C ASP A 174 10.39 11.08 -11.10
N PRO A 175 10.84 10.15 -10.22
CA PRO A 175 10.12 9.79 -9.00
C PRO A 175 9.74 10.96 -8.08
N LYS A 176 10.58 12.01 -7.98
CA LYS A 176 10.30 13.18 -7.12
C LYS A 176 9.24 14.08 -7.73
N GLN A 177 9.18 14.17 -9.05
CA GLN A 177 8.13 14.91 -9.75
C GLN A 177 6.78 14.21 -9.62
N VAL A 178 6.76 12.88 -9.77
CA VAL A 178 5.54 12.08 -9.62
C VAL A 178 5.06 12.07 -8.17
N SER A 179 5.94 11.95 -7.18
CA SER A 179 5.56 11.92 -5.76
C SER A 179 4.82 13.18 -5.30
N ARG A 180 5.12 14.34 -5.90
CA ARG A 180 4.42 15.62 -5.65
C ARG A 180 3.00 15.66 -6.24
N ARG A 181 2.70 14.81 -7.23
CA ARG A 181 1.38 14.70 -7.88
C ARG A 181 0.55 13.53 -7.35
N GLU A 182 1.20 12.57 -6.69
CA GLU A 182 0.56 11.42 -6.04
C GLU A 182 -0.34 11.89 -4.90
N LYS A 183 -1.53 11.28 -4.80
CA LYS A 183 -2.46 11.53 -3.70
C LYS A 183 -2.29 10.41 -2.68
N VAL A 184 -2.13 10.75 -1.39
CA VAL A 184 -1.95 9.73 -0.34
C VAL A 184 -3.26 9.00 -0.05
N TRP A 185 -4.38 9.69 0.03
CA TRP A 185 -5.70 9.07 0.17
C TRP A 185 -6.36 8.93 -1.19
N SER A 186 -5.79 8.06 -2.02
CA SER A 186 -6.30 7.82 -3.36
C SER A 186 -6.96 6.45 -3.41
N LEU A 187 -8.29 6.42 -3.49
CA LEU A 187 -9.03 5.28 -4.03
C LEU A 187 -8.91 5.30 -5.57
N PHE A 188 -7.70 5.45 -6.09
CA PHE A 188 -7.48 5.58 -7.52
C PHE A 188 -7.86 4.26 -8.18
N LYS A 189 -9.07 4.21 -8.71
CA LYS A 189 -9.51 3.12 -9.56
C LYS A 189 -9.17 3.48 -10.99
N THR A 190 -8.16 2.79 -11.48
CA THR A 190 -7.91 2.66 -12.91
C THR A 190 -9.13 2.05 -13.59
N GLN A 191 -9.46 2.50 -14.80
CA GLN A 191 -10.46 1.82 -15.64
C GLN A 191 -9.92 0.48 -16.16
N ILE A 192 -8.60 0.31 -16.18
CA ILE A 192 -7.91 -0.89 -16.62
C ILE A 192 -7.95 -1.94 -15.52
N ARG A 193 -8.52 -3.12 -15.81
CA ARG A 193 -8.61 -4.27 -14.91
C ARG A 193 -7.59 -5.32 -15.33
N LEU A 194 -6.62 -5.59 -14.47
CA LEU A 194 -5.53 -6.55 -14.70
C LEU A 194 -5.84 -7.87 -14.00
N GLY A 195 -5.59 -8.99 -14.69
CA GLY A 195 -5.68 -10.34 -14.10
C GLY A 195 -7.10 -10.72 -13.68
N VAL A 196 -8.07 -10.43 -14.54
CA VAL A 196 -9.47 -10.83 -14.37
C VAL A 196 -9.69 -12.31 -14.70
N SER A 197 -10.76 -12.90 -14.17
CA SER A 197 -11.17 -14.26 -14.51
C SER A 197 -11.32 -14.47 -16.02
N LEU A 198 -10.60 -15.49 -16.49
CA LEU A 198 -10.64 -15.97 -17.87
C LEU A 198 -12.07 -16.38 -18.27
N HIS A 199 -12.77 -17.07 -17.36
CA HIS A 199 -14.11 -17.59 -17.59
C HIS A 199 -15.13 -16.47 -17.79
N GLU A 200 -15.04 -15.40 -16.98
CA GLU A 200 -15.95 -14.26 -17.10
C GLU A 200 -15.70 -13.47 -18.38
N THR A 201 -14.42 -13.30 -18.75
CA THR A 201 -14.02 -12.46 -19.88
C THR A 201 -14.34 -13.10 -21.24
N ILE A 202 -14.30 -14.43 -21.33
CA ILE A 202 -14.42 -15.18 -22.59
C ILE A 202 -15.84 -15.76 -22.78
N LYS A 203 -16.77 -15.50 -21.85
CA LYS A 203 -18.11 -16.08 -21.91
C LYS A 203 -18.82 -15.73 -23.23
N GLY A 204 -18.90 -16.70 -24.15
CA GLY A 204 -19.49 -16.54 -25.48
C GLY A 204 -18.53 -16.13 -26.60
N GLU A 205 -17.24 -15.94 -26.32
CA GLU A 205 -16.22 -15.46 -27.28
C GLU A 205 -14.94 -16.33 -27.27
N GLN A 206 -15.10 -17.64 -27.16
CA GLN A 206 -13.96 -18.59 -27.10
C GLN A 206 -13.10 -18.55 -28.36
N ASP A 207 -13.73 -18.46 -29.54
CA ASP A 207 -13.01 -18.41 -30.82
C ASP A 207 -12.13 -17.16 -30.93
N TRP A 208 -12.62 -16.02 -30.44
CA TRP A 208 -11.83 -14.80 -30.37
C TRP A 208 -10.59 -15.00 -29.48
N PHE A 209 -10.75 -15.55 -28.28
CA PHE A 209 -9.62 -15.78 -27.38
C PHE A 209 -8.57 -16.71 -28.02
N VAL A 210 -9.01 -17.83 -28.61
CA VAL A 210 -8.13 -18.78 -29.30
C VAL A 210 -7.37 -18.10 -30.44
N SER A 211 -8.01 -17.17 -31.16
CA SER A 211 -7.33 -16.39 -32.20
C SER A 211 -6.21 -15.51 -31.65
N GLN A 212 -6.37 -14.96 -30.44
CA GLN A 212 -5.37 -14.10 -29.78
C GLN A 212 -4.25 -14.91 -29.12
N CYS A 213 -4.48 -16.19 -28.82
CA CYS A 213 -3.47 -17.07 -28.23
C CYS A 213 -2.27 -17.36 -29.14
N LYS A 214 -2.29 -17.01 -30.43
CA LYS A 214 -1.14 -17.17 -31.34
C LYS A 214 -0.52 -15.80 -31.62
N PRO A 215 0.78 -15.56 -31.35
CA PRO A 215 1.87 -16.52 -31.13
C PRO A 215 2.24 -16.76 -29.65
N HIS A 216 1.28 -17.00 -28.77
CA HIS A 216 1.43 -17.17 -27.32
C HIS A 216 1.91 -15.90 -26.59
N PRO A 217 1.18 -14.78 -26.72
CA PRO A 217 1.54 -13.56 -26.03
C PRO A 217 1.50 -13.74 -24.50
N ARG A 218 2.31 -12.96 -23.77
CA ARG A 218 2.34 -13.01 -22.30
C ARG A 218 1.16 -12.30 -21.64
N TYR A 219 0.42 -11.53 -22.41
CA TYR A 219 -0.85 -10.94 -22.00
C TYR A 219 -1.75 -10.81 -23.24
N ILE A 220 -3.05 -10.84 -23.02
CA ILE A 220 -4.06 -10.57 -24.04
C ILE A 220 -4.90 -9.41 -23.53
N GLN A 221 -5.09 -8.41 -24.37
CA GLN A 221 -5.85 -7.21 -24.01
C GLN A 221 -7.10 -7.10 -24.86
N LYS A 222 -8.21 -6.77 -24.23
CA LYS A 222 -9.48 -6.41 -24.87
C LYS A 222 -10.01 -5.17 -24.17
N ASP A 223 -10.07 -4.06 -24.88
CA ASP A 223 -10.44 -2.76 -24.34
C ASP A 223 -9.61 -2.41 -23.08
N ASN A 224 -10.28 -2.23 -21.95
CA ASN A 224 -9.68 -1.95 -20.64
C ASN A 224 -9.41 -3.21 -19.80
N VAL A 225 -9.57 -4.41 -20.37
CA VAL A 225 -9.38 -5.68 -19.67
C VAL A 225 -8.11 -6.35 -20.17
N VAL A 226 -7.24 -6.74 -19.23
CA VAL A 226 -5.98 -7.41 -19.52
C VAL A 226 -5.96 -8.78 -18.86
N LEU A 227 -5.92 -9.82 -19.69
CA LEU A 227 -5.67 -11.20 -19.30
C LEU A 227 -4.17 -11.43 -19.25
N LEU A 228 -3.68 -11.97 -18.14
CA LEU A 228 -2.25 -12.20 -17.92
C LEU A 228 -1.93 -13.68 -18.02
N HIS A 229 -0.86 -14.03 -18.73
CA HIS A 229 -0.34 -15.38 -18.72
C HIS A 229 0.47 -15.63 -17.43
N SER A 230 0.62 -16.88 -16.98
CA SER A 230 1.39 -17.23 -15.77
C SER A 230 2.83 -16.70 -15.82
N SER A 231 3.45 -16.73 -17.01
CA SER A 231 4.80 -16.21 -17.28
C SER A 231 4.91 -14.68 -17.47
N ALA A 232 3.83 -13.91 -17.30
CA ALA A 232 3.86 -12.46 -17.43
C ALA A 232 4.80 -11.81 -16.40
N SER A 233 5.74 -11.00 -16.90
CA SER A 233 6.70 -10.23 -16.12
C SER A 233 6.19 -8.83 -15.77
N SER A 234 6.91 -8.13 -14.89
CA SER A 234 6.66 -6.72 -14.57
C SER A 234 6.66 -5.82 -15.81
N ILE A 235 7.49 -6.12 -16.81
CA ILE A 235 7.55 -5.37 -18.07
C ILE A 235 6.26 -5.60 -18.89
N ASP A 236 5.75 -6.83 -18.92
CA ASP A 236 4.50 -7.16 -19.61
C ASP A 236 3.31 -6.42 -18.98
N LEU A 237 3.31 -6.28 -17.64
CA LEU A 237 2.33 -5.47 -16.92
C LEU A 237 2.38 -4.00 -17.34
N ILE A 238 3.56 -3.37 -17.32
CA ILE A 238 3.73 -1.97 -17.75
C ILE A 238 3.29 -1.82 -19.21
N GLN A 239 3.67 -2.77 -20.08
CA GLN A 239 3.32 -2.72 -21.50
C GLN A 239 1.80 -2.79 -21.71
N SER A 240 1.12 -3.70 -21.03
CA SER A 240 -0.34 -3.82 -21.13
C SER A 240 -1.04 -2.55 -20.67
N PHE A 241 -0.58 -1.95 -19.56
CA PHE A 241 -1.13 -0.70 -19.05
C PHE A 241 -0.84 0.49 -19.98
N TYR A 242 0.36 0.53 -20.58
CA TYR A 242 0.75 1.54 -21.55
C TYR A 242 -0.08 1.46 -22.84
N SER A 243 -0.30 0.25 -23.34
CA SER A 243 -1.06 0.00 -24.56
C SER A 243 -2.54 0.32 -24.36
N ALA A 244 -3.09 0.07 -23.17
CA ALA A 244 -4.45 0.46 -22.78
C ALA A 244 -4.69 1.97 -22.72
N LEU A 245 -3.64 2.78 -22.61
CA LEU A 245 -3.72 4.24 -22.62
C LEU A 245 -3.27 4.83 -23.96
N ASP A 246 -3.45 4.08 -25.06
CA ASP A 246 -3.08 4.45 -26.44
C ASP A 246 -1.59 4.81 -26.61
N GLY A 247 -0.73 4.25 -25.76
CA GLY A 247 0.71 4.47 -25.79
C GLY A 247 1.35 3.93 -27.07
N LYS A 248 2.21 4.75 -27.70
CA LYS A 248 2.98 4.37 -28.90
C LYS A 248 4.45 4.13 -28.57
N ASN A 249 5.12 3.23 -29.28
CA ASN A 249 6.56 2.96 -29.13
C ASN A 249 7.01 2.58 -27.71
N PHE A 250 6.44 1.51 -27.14
CA PHE A 250 6.73 1.05 -25.76
C PHE A 250 8.23 0.91 -25.44
N LYS A 251 9.05 0.48 -26.40
CA LYS A 251 10.50 0.33 -26.18
C LYS A 251 11.17 1.64 -25.77
N ILE A 252 10.84 2.74 -26.45
CA ILE A 252 11.37 4.08 -26.15
C ILE A 252 10.90 4.52 -24.76
N PHE A 253 9.61 4.33 -24.47
CA PHE A 253 9.03 4.63 -23.16
C PHE A 253 9.74 3.86 -22.02
N LEU A 254 9.98 2.56 -22.20
CA LEU A 254 10.65 1.71 -21.23
C LEU A 254 12.11 2.15 -20.97
N ASP A 255 12.83 2.51 -22.02
CA ASP A 255 14.21 3.00 -21.90
C ASP A 255 14.26 4.36 -21.17
N LEU A 256 13.28 5.24 -21.42
CA LEU A 256 13.13 6.51 -20.70
C LEU A 256 12.75 6.30 -19.22
N LEU A 257 11.89 5.34 -18.89
CA LEU A 257 11.59 4.96 -17.51
C LEU A 257 12.87 4.54 -16.77
N ARG A 258 13.68 3.67 -17.37
CA ARG A 258 14.96 3.23 -16.80
C ARG A 258 15.93 4.40 -16.61
N LYS A 259 16.00 5.30 -17.60
CA LYS A 259 16.85 6.49 -17.54
C LYS A 259 16.48 7.42 -16.38
N GLN A 260 15.19 7.49 -16.02
CA GLN A 260 14.68 8.24 -14.87
C GLN A 260 14.73 7.46 -13.55
N GLU A 261 15.46 6.34 -13.51
CA GLU A 261 15.66 5.49 -12.33
C GLU A 261 14.39 4.80 -11.78
N TRP A 262 13.36 4.61 -12.61
CA TRP A 262 12.20 3.80 -12.23
C TRP A 262 12.57 2.32 -12.14
N MET A 263 12.08 1.62 -11.11
CA MET A 263 12.27 0.18 -10.94
C MET A 263 11.28 -0.60 -11.79
N VAL A 264 11.56 -0.74 -13.09
CA VAL A 264 10.66 -1.39 -14.06
C VAL A 264 10.47 -2.89 -13.82
N ASP A 265 11.41 -3.54 -13.11
CA ASP A 265 11.31 -4.95 -12.73
C ASP A 265 10.46 -5.15 -11.46
N GLN A 266 10.09 -4.06 -10.77
CA GLN A 266 9.32 -4.09 -9.53
C GLN A 266 8.07 -3.23 -9.66
N VAL A 267 6.99 -3.89 -10.04
CA VAL A 267 5.72 -3.24 -10.31
C VAL A 267 4.68 -3.83 -9.38
N GLU A 268 4.01 -2.95 -8.66
CA GLU A 268 2.97 -3.26 -7.68
C GLU A 268 1.64 -2.70 -8.24
N LEU A 269 1.19 -3.22 -9.39
CA LEU A 269 -0.14 -2.87 -9.91
C LEU A 269 -1.21 -3.63 -9.12
N GLU A 270 -2.37 -3.01 -8.92
CA GLU A 270 -3.53 -3.73 -8.40
C GLU A 270 -3.98 -4.76 -9.45
N ILE A 271 -3.85 -6.04 -9.11
CA ILE A 271 -4.35 -7.17 -9.92
C ILE A 271 -5.67 -7.58 -9.27
N ASP A 272 -6.76 -7.53 -10.05
CA ASP A 272 -8.13 -7.52 -9.54
C ASP A 272 -8.46 -8.83 -8.79
N GLU A 273 -8.28 -9.96 -9.48
CA GLU A 273 -8.56 -11.29 -8.94
C GLU A 273 -7.32 -12.19 -8.90
N GLY A 274 -6.17 -11.67 -9.34
CA GLY A 274 -4.92 -12.42 -9.38
C GLY A 274 -4.88 -13.55 -10.42
N TRP A 275 -5.88 -13.66 -11.31
CA TRP A 275 -5.93 -14.74 -12.29
C TRP A 275 -4.80 -14.62 -13.30
N ARG A 276 -4.16 -15.75 -13.54
CA ARG A 276 -3.24 -15.95 -14.66
C ARG A 276 -3.64 -17.20 -15.41
N PHE A 277 -3.72 -17.12 -16.73
CA PHE A 277 -4.02 -18.26 -17.58
C PHE A 277 -2.73 -18.95 -18.05
N GLU A 278 -2.86 -20.22 -18.43
CA GLU A 278 -1.77 -20.99 -19.03
C GLU A 278 -2.21 -21.51 -20.39
N TYR A 279 -1.26 -21.63 -21.31
CA TYR A 279 -1.52 -22.33 -22.56
C TYR A 279 -1.56 -23.83 -22.31
N PRO A 280 -2.50 -24.55 -22.96
CA PRO A 280 -2.45 -26.01 -22.96
C PRO A 280 -1.13 -26.48 -23.59
N GLU A 281 -0.52 -27.50 -22.97
CA GLU A 281 0.68 -28.18 -23.50
C GLU A 281 0.43 -28.85 -24.87
#